data_AF-A0A763P9B5-F1
#
_entry.id   AF-A0A763P9B5-F1
#
_cell.length_a   1.000
_cell.length_b   1.000
_cell.length_c   1.000
_cell.angle_alpha   90.00
_cell.angle_beta   90.00
_cell.angle_gamma   90.00
#
_symmetry.space_group_name_H-M   'P 1'
#
loop_
_entity.id
_entity.type
_entity.pdbx_description
1 polymer ?
#
loop_
_entity_poly.entity_id
_entity_poly.type
_entity_poly.pdbx_seq_one_letter_code
_entity_poly.pdbx_strand_id
1 'polypeptide(L)'
;AHLAGKPADCMAIVMQAMQWGMNPYAVAQKTHLVNGVLGYEAQLVNAVIASSSAIHGRFHYRYGGDWERCTRTQEITRDKNGKNGKYTVTERVRGWTDEDEIGLFVQVGAILRGESEITWGEPLYLSGVVTRNSPLWVSNPKQQIAYLGVKYWARLYCPEVILGVYSPDEVEQREEREINPAPVQRMSVQEITSEVSTRTSAQESAANVDAVADDLRERIDTASSVDQAKAIRADIESQKALLGTALFTELKNKA
;
A
#
# COMPACT_ATOMS: atom_id res chain seq x y z
N ALA A 1 -16.92 -14.87 -5.41
CA ALA A 1 -16.76 -14.93 -3.94
C ALA A 1 -15.29 -15.18 -3.63
N HIS A 2 -14.69 -14.45 -2.69
CA HIS A 2 -13.23 -14.47 -2.42
C HIS A 2 -12.67 -15.83 -1.96
N LEU A 3 -13.55 -16.74 -1.52
CA LEU A 3 -13.23 -18.09 -1.06
C LEU A 3 -13.32 -19.18 -2.15
N ALA A 4 -13.79 -18.84 -3.36
CA ALA A 4 -13.93 -19.82 -4.44
C ALA A 4 -12.55 -20.39 -4.83
N GLY A 5 -12.41 -21.72 -4.84
CA GLY A 5 -11.15 -22.39 -5.15
C GLY A 5 -10.10 -22.35 -4.03
N LYS A 6 -10.45 -21.91 -2.82
CA LYS A 6 -9.53 -21.78 -1.68
C LYS A 6 -9.91 -22.71 -0.51
N PRO A 7 -9.69 -24.02 -0.63
CA PRO A 7 -10.11 -24.99 0.40
C PRO A 7 -9.44 -24.76 1.75
N ALA A 8 -8.20 -24.26 1.78
CA ALA A 8 -7.48 -23.93 3.02
C ALA A 8 -8.17 -22.78 3.79
N ASP A 9 -8.50 -21.68 3.12
CA ASP A 9 -9.20 -20.54 3.72
C ASP A 9 -10.61 -20.93 4.20
N CYS A 10 -11.34 -21.71 3.40
CA CYS A 10 -12.64 -22.25 3.79
C CYS A 10 -12.54 -23.07 5.08
N MET A 11 -11.57 -23.99 5.16
CA MET A 11 -11.38 -24.82 6.35
C MET A 11 -10.98 -23.96 7.56
N ALA A 12 -10.08 -22.98 7.38
CA ALA A 12 -9.68 -22.07 8.45
C ALA A 12 -10.89 -21.30 9.03
N ILE A 13 -11.77 -20.79 8.16
CA ILE A 13 -13.02 -20.12 8.58
C ILE A 13 -13.95 -21.06 9.33
N VAL A 14 -14.13 -22.30 8.84
CA VAL A 14 -15.00 -23.28 9.50
C VAL A 14 -14.48 -23.61 10.90
N MET A 15 -13.19 -23.91 11.04
CA MET A 15 -12.58 -24.22 12.33
C MET A 15 -12.66 -23.02 13.29
N GLN A 16 -12.41 -21.81 12.80
CA GLN A 16 -12.52 -20.60 13.61
C GLN A 16 -13.97 -20.32 14.05
N ALA A 17 -14.94 -20.51 13.16
CA ALA A 17 -16.35 -20.35 13.47
C ALA A 17 -16.81 -21.35 14.54
N MET A 18 -16.34 -22.61 14.44
CA MET A 18 -16.61 -23.63 15.45
C MET A 18 -16.02 -23.25 16.81
N GLN A 19 -14.81 -22.71 16.85
CA GLN A 19 -14.18 -22.23 18.09
C GLN A 19 -15.00 -21.11 18.76
N TRP A 20 -15.59 -20.22 17.96
CA TRP A 20 -16.49 -19.18 18.44
C TRP A 20 -17.93 -19.65 18.70
N GLY A 21 -18.25 -20.91 18.40
CA GLY A 21 -19.63 -21.43 18.49
C GLY A 21 -20.60 -20.74 17.52
N MET A 22 -20.11 -20.24 16.39
CA MET A 22 -20.89 -19.48 15.40
C MET A 22 -21.15 -20.28 14.13
N ASN A 23 -22.20 -19.90 13.39
CA ASN A 23 -22.49 -20.49 12.09
C ASN A 23 -21.37 -20.13 11.08
N PRO A 24 -20.67 -21.13 10.48
CA PRO A 24 -19.55 -20.88 9.58
C PRO A 24 -19.95 -20.11 8.31
N TYR A 25 -21.18 -20.25 7.82
CA TYR A 25 -21.66 -19.45 6.68
C TYR A 25 -21.80 -17.97 7.04
N ALA A 26 -22.30 -17.67 8.24
CA ALA A 26 -22.44 -16.29 8.70
C ALA A 26 -21.06 -15.65 8.95
N VAL A 27 -20.11 -16.41 9.50
CA VAL A 27 -18.73 -15.97 9.67
C VAL A 27 -18.07 -15.71 8.31
N ALA A 28 -18.20 -16.64 7.36
CA ALA A 28 -17.61 -16.51 6.02
C ALA A 28 -18.09 -15.26 5.28
N GLN A 29 -19.37 -14.88 5.41
CA GLN A 29 -19.93 -13.66 4.84
C GLN A 29 -19.32 -12.36 5.40
N LYS A 30 -18.63 -12.46 6.55
CA LYS A 30 -17.98 -11.35 7.25
C LYS A 30 -16.46 -11.44 7.18
N THR A 31 -15.94 -12.14 6.19
CA THR A 31 -14.50 -12.21 5.89
C THR A 31 -14.17 -11.54 4.57
N HIS A 32 -12.93 -11.13 4.41
CA HIS A 32 -12.40 -10.55 3.19
C HIS A 32 -10.92 -10.95 3.04
N LEU A 33 -10.37 -10.79 1.84
CA LEU A 33 -8.96 -11.03 1.57
C LEU A 33 -8.29 -9.73 1.17
N VAL A 34 -7.17 -9.42 1.82
CA VAL A 34 -6.28 -8.32 1.46
C VAL A 34 -4.90 -8.92 1.24
N ASN A 35 -4.40 -8.89 0.01
CA ASN A 35 -3.10 -9.47 -0.38
C ASN A 35 -2.89 -10.91 0.11
N GLY A 36 -3.90 -11.76 -0.08
CA GLY A 36 -3.84 -13.17 0.31
C GLY A 36 -4.02 -13.44 1.81
N VAL A 37 -4.07 -12.41 2.66
CA VAL A 37 -4.33 -12.56 4.10
C VAL A 37 -5.82 -12.46 4.39
N LEU A 38 -6.34 -13.43 5.14
CA LEU A 38 -7.73 -13.47 5.57
C LEU A 38 -7.97 -12.46 6.70
N GLY A 39 -8.88 -11.52 6.45
CA GLY A 39 -9.35 -10.54 7.42
C GLY A 39 -10.81 -10.77 7.79
N TYR A 40 -11.19 -10.30 8.98
CA TYR A 40 -12.55 -10.38 9.53
C TYR A 40 -13.11 -8.97 9.72
N GLU A 41 -14.38 -8.78 9.38
CA GLU A 41 -15.05 -7.49 9.59
C GLU A 41 -15.21 -7.17 11.07
N ALA A 42 -15.11 -5.89 11.42
CA ALA A 42 -15.24 -5.46 12.82
C ALA A 42 -16.61 -5.78 13.44
N GLN A 43 -17.67 -5.85 12.63
CA GLN A 43 -19.00 -6.28 13.10
C GLN A 43 -18.97 -7.71 13.65
N LEU A 44 -18.24 -8.61 12.99
CA LEU A 44 -18.07 -9.98 13.45
C LEU A 44 -17.22 -10.01 14.72
N VAL A 45 -16.12 -9.26 14.79
CA VAL A 45 -15.29 -9.17 16.00
C VAL A 45 -16.12 -8.73 17.21
N ASN A 46 -16.94 -7.68 17.06
CA ASN A 46 -17.84 -7.23 18.11
C ASN A 46 -18.84 -8.34 18.53
N ALA A 47 -19.44 -9.02 17.55
CA ALA A 47 -20.37 -10.12 17.81
C ALA A 47 -19.70 -11.26 18.59
N VAL A 48 -18.49 -11.66 18.19
CA VAL A 48 -17.70 -12.72 18.84
C VAL A 48 -17.45 -12.39 20.31
N ILE A 49 -17.03 -11.16 20.62
CA ILE A 49 -16.75 -10.77 22.00
C ILE A 49 -18.04 -10.67 22.82
N ALA A 50 -19.09 -10.06 22.26
CA ALA A 50 -20.37 -9.91 22.96
C ALA A 50 -21.12 -11.22 23.16
N SER A 51 -20.89 -12.25 22.32
CA SER A 51 -21.43 -13.59 22.54
C SER A 51 -20.53 -14.48 23.39
N SER A 52 -19.28 -14.05 23.63
CA SER A 52 -18.37 -14.78 24.51
C SER A 52 -18.81 -14.64 25.95
N SER A 53 -18.24 -15.48 26.81
CA SER A 53 -18.41 -15.36 28.25
C SER A 53 -17.38 -14.41 28.89
N ALA A 54 -16.53 -13.73 28.11
CA ALA A 54 -15.49 -12.84 28.64
C ALA A 54 -16.07 -11.52 29.18
N ILE A 55 -17.18 -11.06 28.60
CA ILE A 55 -17.89 -9.85 29.05
C ILE A 55 -19.35 -10.12 29.39
N HIS A 56 -19.96 -9.22 30.15
CA HIS A 56 -21.38 -9.21 30.44
C HIS A 56 -22.09 -8.11 29.61
N GLY A 57 -23.11 -8.49 28.85
CA GLY A 57 -23.89 -7.55 28.06
C GLY A 57 -23.21 -7.12 26.75
N ARG A 58 -23.12 -5.81 26.51
CA ARG A 58 -22.56 -5.24 25.27
C ARG A 58 -21.55 -4.13 25.60
N PHE A 59 -20.77 -3.74 24.60
CA PHE A 59 -19.87 -2.60 24.72
C PHE A 59 -20.63 -1.30 24.98
N HIS A 60 -20.02 -0.48 25.82
CA HIS A 60 -20.40 0.89 26.14
C HIS A 60 -19.43 1.86 25.46
N TYR A 61 -19.94 3.03 25.11
CA TYR A 61 -19.20 4.02 24.36
C TYR A 61 -19.39 5.39 25.00
N ARG A 62 -18.28 6.13 25.17
CA ARG A 62 -18.31 7.57 25.45
C ARG A 62 -17.65 8.28 24.28
N TYR A 63 -18.35 9.26 23.72
CA TYR A 63 -17.80 10.09 22.67
C TYR A 63 -17.53 11.48 23.24
N GLY A 64 -16.39 12.04 22.88
CA GLY A 64 -16.06 13.43 23.16
C GLY A 64 -15.69 14.19 21.90
N GLY A 65 -15.72 15.52 22.02
CA GLY A 65 -15.47 16.44 20.91
C GLY A 65 -16.71 16.74 20.05
N ASP A 66 -16.52 17.64 19.09
CA ASP A 66 -17.56 18.16 18.19
C ASP A 66 -17.60 17.38 16.86
N TRP A 67 -18.31 16.25 16.89
CA TRP A 67 -18.40 15.31 15.76
C TRP A 67 -19.11 15.88 14.53
N GLU A 68 -19.83 17.00 14.64
CA GLU A 68 -20.53 17.61 13.50
C GLU A 68 -19.55 18.10 12.42
N ARG A 69 -18.31 18.41 12.82
CA ARG A 69 -17.23 18.83 11.90
C ARG A 69 -16.84 17.73 10.90
N CYS A 70 -16.96 16.46 11.28
CA CYS A 70 -16.59 15.30 10.46
C CYS A 70 -17.80 14.57 9.85
N THR A 71 -18.78 15.32 9.34
CA THR A 71 -20.01 14.78 8.73
C THR A 71 -20.12 15.02 7.22
N ARG A 72 -19.29 15.91 6.67
CA ARG A 72 -19.38 16.35 5.27
C ARG A 72 -18.54 15.47 4.36
N THR A 73 -19.10 15.06 3.23
CA THR A 73 -18.36 14.36 2.17
C THR A 73 -18.32 15.20 0.90
N GLN A 74 -17.26 15.06 0.11
CA GLN A 74 -17.11 15.70 -1.19
C GLN A 74 -16.90 14.64 -2.27
N GLU A 75 -17.41 14.88 -3.46
CA GLU A 75 -17.16 14.01 -4.62
C GLU A 75 -16.07 14.66 -5.47
N ILE A 76 -14.96 13.94 -5.67
CA ILE A 76 -13.85 14.39 -6.48
C ILE A 76 -13.72 13.45 -7.66
N THR A 77 -13.62 14.05 -8.83
CA THR A 77 -13.34 13.34 -10.08
C THR A 77 -11.82 13.22 -10.23
N ARG A 78 -11.31 11.98 -10.29
CA ARG A 78 -9.90 11.70 -10.53
C ARG A 78 -9.72 10.87 -11.77
N ASP A 79 -8.72 11.25 -12.56
CA ASP A 79 -8.30 10.44 -13.68
C ASP A 79 -7.34 9.34 -13.21
N LYS A 80 -7.64 8.09 -13.55
CA LYS A 80 -6.80 6.93 -13.30
C LYS A 80 -6.32 6.33 -14.62
N ASN A 81 -5.10 5.81 -14.63
CA ASN A 81 -4.60 5.02 -15.74
C ASN A 81 -4.85 3.54 -15.47
N GLY A 82 -5.59 2.89 -16.36
CA GLY A 82 -5.81 1.45 -16.35
C GLY A 82 -5.06 0.77 -17.49
N LYS A 83 -5.18 -0.57 -17.55
CA LYS A 83 -4.60 -1.39 -18.63
C LYS A 83 -5.07 -0.95 -20.03
N ASN A 84 -6.25 -0.33 -20.15
CA ASN A 84 -6.86 0.11 -21.41
C ASN A 84 -6.84 1.64 -21.60
N GLY A 85 -5.97 2.36 -20.89
CA GLY A 85 -5.84 3.82 -21.01
C GLY A 85 -6.43 4.59 -19.83
N LYS A 86 -6.55 5.91 -20.00
CA LYS A 86 -6.99 6.86 -18.98
C LYS A 86 -8.52 6.82 -18.84
N TYR A 87 -9.01 6.60 -17.62
CA TYR A 87 -10.44 6.60 -17.29
C TYR A 87 -10.71 7.47 -16.08
N THR A 88 -11.90 8.03 -16.01
CA THR A 88 -12.30 8.97 -14.97
C THR A 88 -13.11 8.23 -13.89
N VAL A 89 -12.74 8.40 -12.63
CA VAL A 89 -13.43 7.82 -11.47
C VAL A 89 -13.91 8.93 -10.55
N THR A 90 -15.20 8.93 -10.23
CA THR A 90 -15.75 9.77 -9.16
C THR A 90 -15.57 9.05 -7.83
N GLU A 91 -14.78 9.63 -6.93
CA GLU A 91 -14.53 9.12 -5.59
C GLU A 91 -15.15 10.05 -4.54
N ARG A 92 -15.84 9.46 -3.57
CA ARG A 92 -16.29 10.19 -2.38
C ARG A 92 -15.14 10.28 -1.38
N VAL A 93 -14.70 11.49 -1.07
CA VAL A 93 -13.65 11.79 -0.11
C VAL A 93 -14.20 12.57 1.09
N ARG A 94 -13.40 12.66 2.16
CA ARG A 94 -13.75 13.48 3.32
C ARG A 94 -13.82 14.96 2.92
N GLY A 95 -14.84 15.65 3.42
CA GLY A 95 -15.04 17.09 3.24
C GLY A 95 -14.58 17.93 4.44
N TRP A 96 -13.73 17.36 5.29
CA TRP A 96 -13.13 17.99 6.48
C TRP A 96 -11.61 17.78 6.49
N THR A 97 -10.93 18.53 7.36
CA THR A 97 -9.47 18.56 7.50
C THR A 97 -8.99 17.78 8.73
N ASP A 98 -7.68 17.58 8.87
CA ASP A 98 -7.12 16.92 10.07
C ASP A 98 -7.30 17.77 11.34
N GLU A 99 -7.36 19.09 11.21
CA GLU A 99 -7.63 20.01 12.34
C GLU A 99 -9.04 19.80 12.90
N ASP A 100 -10.01 19.50 12.04
CA ASP A 100 -11.39 19.21 12.43
C ASP A 100 -11.50 17.93 13.29
N GLU A 101 -10.51 17.05 13.21
CA GLU A 101 -10.47 15.78 13.95
C GLU A 101 -9.88 15.93 15.37
N ILE A 102 -9.28 17.09 15.69
CA ILE A 102 -8.63 17.35 16.98
C ILE A 102 -9.67 17.31 18.10
N GLY A 103 -9.38 16.52 19.14
CA GLY A 103 -10.24 16.37 20.31
C GLY A 103 -11.44 15.46 20.10
N LEU A 104 -11.66 14.93 18.89
CA LEU A 104 -12.67 13.90 18.63
C LEU A 104 -12.15 12.56 19.13
N PHE A 105 -12.90 11.91 20.02
CA PHE A 105 -12.51 10.59 20.53
C PHE A 105 -13.70 9.69 20.82
N VAL A 106 -13.40 8.40 20.90
CA VAL A 106 -14.27 7.38 21.49
C VAL A 106 -13.53 6.68 22.61
N GLN A 107 -14.18 6.48 23.75
CA GLN A 107 -13.74 5.59 24.80
C GLN A 107 -14.68 4.38 24.81
N VAL A 108 -14.11 3.18 24.67
CA VAL A 108 -14.85 1.92 24.66
C VAL A 108 -14.64 1.20 25.98
N GLY A 109 -15.70 0.59 26.50
CA GLY A 109 -15.62 -0.25 27.70
C GLY A 109 -16.64 -1.36 27.69
N ALA A 110 -16.43 -2.39 28.50
CA ALA A 110 -17.39 -3.45 28.77
C ALA A 110 -17.23 -3.93 30.21
N ILE A 111 -18.24 -4.62 30.72
CA ILE A 111 -18.18 -5.25 32.05
C ILE A 111 -17.51 -6.61 31.87
N LEU A 112 -16.35 -6.83 32.49
CA LEU A 112 -15.65 -8.13 32.40
C LEU A 112 -16.35 -9.19 33.26
N ARG A 113 -16.12 -10.47 32.96
CA ARG A 113 -16.66 -11.56 33.77
C ARG A 113 -16.20 -11.44 35.21
N GLY A 114 -17.16 -11.41 36.13
CA GLY A 114 -16.90 -11.34 37.57
C GLY A 114 -16.81 -9.91 38.10
N GLU A 115 -16.84 -8.90 37.21
CA GLU A 115 -16.92 -7.50 37.58
C GLU A 115 -18.37 -7.00 37.51
N SER A 116 -18.66 -5.93 38.27
CA SER A 116 -19.96 -5.23 38.24
C SER A 116 -19.88 -3.86 37.57
N GLU A 117 -18.67 -3.30 37.45
CA GLU A 117 -18.43 -1.99 36.86
C GLU A 117 -17.89 -2.12 35.43
N ILE A 118 -18.01 -1.05 34.66
CA ILE A 118 -17.49 -1.00 33.29
C ILE A 118 -15.98 -0.78 33.36
N THR A 119 -15.22 -1.73 32.81
CA THR A 119 -13.79 -1.56 32.56
C THR A 119 -13.61 -0.75 31.28
N TRP A 120 -13.30 0.54 31.45
CA TRP A 120 -13.06 1.48 30.35
C TRP A 120 -11.63 1.34 29.83
N GLY A 121 -11.47 1.29 28.51
CA GLY A 121 -10.17 1.49 27.87
C GLY A 121 -9.77 2.96 27.82
N GLU A 122 -8.60 3.23 27.26
CA GLU A 122 -8.15 4.60 27.02
C GLU A 122 -9.00 5.28 25.91
N PRO A 123 -9.19 6.61 25.97
CA PRO A 123 -9.79 7.36 24.88
C PRO A 123 -8.97 7.24 23.59
N LEU A 124 -9.60 6.74 22.53
CA LEU A 124 -9.03 6.67 21.19
C LEU A 124 -9.40 7.93 20.40
N TYR A 125 -8.40 8.77 20.13
CA TYR A 125 -8.58 10.01 19.37
C TYR A 125 -8.53 9.76 17.87
N LEU A 126 -9.47 10.36 17.13
CA LEU A 126 -9.58 10.21 15.68
C LEU A 126 -8.31 10.69 14.96
N SER A 127 -7.79 11.85 15.36
CA SER A 127 -6.56 12.42 14.81
C SER A 127 -5.33 11.52 14.98
N GLY A 128 -5.32 10.62 15.97
CA GLY A 128 -4.25 9.64 16.19
C GLY A 128 -4.36 8.38 15.32
N VAL A 129 -5.48 8.19 14.62
CA VAL A 129 -5.71 7.02 13.76
C VAL A 129 -5.12 7.27 12.38
N VAL A 130 -3.93 6.71 12.14
CA VAL A 130 -3.20 6.85 10.86
C VAL A 130 -3.77 5.92 9.78
N THR A 131 -4.02 4.65 10.09
CA THR A 131 -4.46 3.66 9.09
C THR A 131 -5.98 3.65 8.98
N ARG A 132 -6.50 3.93 7.77
CA ARG A 132 -7.94 4.04 7.47
C ARG A 132 -8.25 3.39 6.12
N ASN A 133 -8.16 2.05 6.06
CA ASN A 133 -8.22 1.30 4.81
C ASN A 133 -9.66 1.11 4.29
N SER A 134 -10.67 1.45 5.10
CA SER A 134 -12.08 1.38 4.73
C SER A 134 -12.61 2.72 4.16
N PRO A 135 -13.37 2.72 3.05
CA PRO A 135 -14.05 3.93 2.56
C PRO A 135 -15.08 4.47 3.57
N LEU A 136 -15.53 3.65 4.52
CA LEU A 136 -16.45 4.07 5.57
C LEU A 136 -15.84 5.06 6.57
N TRP A 137 -14.51 5.23 6.59
CA TRP A 137 -13.89 6.29 7.38
C TRP A 137 -14.28 7.69 6.86
N VAL A 138 -14.67 7.80 5.58
CA VAL A 138 -15.13 9.05 4.97
C VAL A 138 -16.62 9.29 5.22
N SER A 139 -17.45 8.26 5.20
CA SER A 139 -18.91 8.44 5.31
C SER A 139 -19.45 8.22 6.72
N ASN A 140 -18.76 7.42 7.53
CA ASN A 140 -19.18 7.06 8.88
C ASN A 140 -17.98 6.91 9.84
N PRO A 141 -17.17 7.97 10.03
CA PRO A 141 -15.95 7.93 10.85
C PRO A 141 -16.23 7.54 12.31
N LYS A 142 -17.35 8.01 12.87
CA LYS A 142 -17.74 7.76 14.26
C LYS A 142 -17.97 6.27 14.54
N GLN A 143 -18.55 5.55 13.59
CA GLN A 143 -18.71 4.10 13.71
C GLN A 143 -17.38 3.36 13.50
N GLN A 144 -16.57 3.78 12.53
CA GLN A 144 -15.29 3.12 12.26
C GLN A 144 -14.32 3.22 13.44
N ILE A 145 -14.22 4.39 14.08
CA ILE A 145 -13.37 4.54 15.27
C ILE A 145 -13.88 3.71 16.46
N ALA A 146 -15.20 3.55 16.61
CA ALA A 146 -15.78 2.72 17.66
C ALA A 146 -15.43 1.24 17.45
N TYR A 147 -15.46 0.77 16.20
CA TYR A 147 -15.00 -0.57 15.84
C TYR A 147 -13.52 -0.79 16.11
N LEU A 148 -12.69 0.22 15.79
CA LEU A 148 -11.27 0.20 16.13
C LEU A 148 -11.06 0.13 17.65
N GLY A 149 -11.81 0.92 18.41
CA GLY A 149 -11.78 0.94 19.87
C GLY A 149 -12.18 -0.40 20.50
N VAL A 150 -13.24 -1.05 19.99
CA VAL A 150 -13.65 -2.40 20.43
C VAL A 150 -12.51 -3.39 20.26
N LYS A 151 -11.85 -3.36 19.11
CA LYS A 151 -10.72 -4.25 18.82
C LYS A 151 -9.53 -3.98 19.75
N TYR A 152 -9.16 -2.71 19.96
CA TYR A 152 -8.05 -2.36 20.86
C TYR A 152 -8.34 -2.75 22.31
N TRP A 153 -9.56 -2.49 22.77
CA TRP A 153 -10.01 -2.91 24.10
C TRP A 153 -9.95 -4.44 24.24
N ALA A 154 -10.47 -5.18 23.26
CA ALA A 154 -10.48 -6.64 23.31
C ALA A 154 -9.07 -7.26 23.27
N ARG A 155 -8.12 -6.64 22.57
CA ARG A 155 -6.71 -7.09 22.59
C ARG A 155 -6.07 -6.99 23.95
N LEU A 156 -6.50 -6.03 24.76
CA LEU A 156 -5.96 -5.83 26.10
C LEU A 156 -6.65 -6.74 27.12
N TYR A 157 -7.99 -6.85 27.07
CA TYR A 157 -8.77 -7.47 28.14
C TYR A 157 -9.38 -8.84 27.81
N CYS A 158 -9.55 -9.18 26.52
CA CYS A 158 -10.07 -10.48 26.09
C CYS A 158 -9.30 -11.05 24.88
N PRO A 159 -7.95 -11.07 24.90
CA PRO A 159 -7.15 -11.50 23.75
C PRO A 159 -7.45 -12.94 23.31
N GLU A 160 -7.82 -13.80 24.26
CA GLU A 160 -8.17 -15.20 24.05
C GLU A 160 -9.44 -15.40 23.22
N VAL A 161 -10.33 -14.40 23.17
CA VAL A 161 -11.57 -14.47 22.41
C VAL A 161 -11.32 -14.20 20.92
N ILE A 162 -10.48 -13.21 20.63
CA ILE A 162 -10.16 -12.79 19.26
C ILE A 162 -8.97 -13.55 18.65
N LEU A 163 -8.11 -14.18 19.44
CA LEU A 163 -7.02 -15.06 18.97
C LEU A 163 -6.13 -14.45 17.88
N GLY A 164 -5.96 -13.12 17.88
CA GLY A 164 -5.13 -12.43 16.90
C GLY A 164 -5.72 -12.28 15.51
N VAL A 165 -7.04 -12.43 15.32
CA VAL A 165 -7.66 -12.18 14.02
C VAL A 165 -7.45 -10.74 13.54
N TYR A 166 -7.18 -10.60 12.25
CA TYR A 166 -6.91 -9.31 11.61
C TYR A 166 -8.19 -8.64 11.12
N SER A 167 -8.25 -7.33 11.28
CA SER A 167 -9.26 -6.45 10.66
C SER A 167 -8.71 -5.80 9.38
N PRO A 168 -9.55 -5.26 8.48
CA PRO A 168 -9.08 -4.66 7.22
C PRO A 168 -8.02 -3.56 7.41
N ASP A 169 -8.10 -2.81 8.51
CA ASP A 169 -7.17 -1.71 8.82
C ASP A 169 -5.81 -2.19 9.35
N GLU A 170 -5.60 -3.49 9.58
CA GLU A 170 -4.34 -4.05 10.11
C GLU A 170 -3.55 -4.86 9.09
N VAL A 171 -4.22 -5.28 8.02
CA VAL A 171 -3.55 -5.97 6.94
C VAL A 171 -2.88 -4.91 6.08
N GLU A 172 -1.56 -4.81 6.16
CA GLU A 172 -0.77 -3.94 5.28
C GLU A 172 -1.09 -4.29 3.83
N GLN A 173 -1.46 -3.26 3.04
CA GLN A 173 -1.49 -3.40 1.59
C GLN A 173 -0.04 -3.43 1.07
N ARG A 174 0.66 -4.55 1.23
CA ARG A 174 1.92 -4.79 0.53
C ARG A 174 1.63 -5.01 -0.95
N GLU A 175 2.09 -4.10 -1.80
CA GLU A 175 2.23 -4.40 -3.22
C GLU A 175 3.20 -5.59 -3.33
N GLU A 176 2.76 -6.70 -3.93
CA GLU A 176 3.60 -7.86 -4.17
C GLU A 176 4.80 -7.41 -5.02
N ARG A 177 5.96 -7.26 -4.40
CA ARG A 177 7.22 -7.12 -5.12
C ARG A 177 7.66 -8.51 -5.55
N GLU A 178 7.81 -8.71 -6.86
CA GLU A 178 8.35 -9.95 -7.42
C GLU A 178 9.84 -10.06 -7.00
N ILE A 179 10.11 -10.86 -5.96
CA ILE A 179 11.47 -11.04 -5.42
C ILE A 179 12.24 -12.11 -6.23
N ASN A 180 11.55 -12.90 -7.04
CA ASN A 180 12.14 -13.84 -7.99
C ASN A 180 11.30 -13.90 -9.27
N PRO A 181 11.69 -13.20 -10.36
CA PRO A 181 11.09 -13.47 -11.65
C PRO A 181 11.37 -14.94 -12.02
N ALA A 182 10.34 -15.67 -12.46
CA ALA A 182 10.52 -17.03 -12.95
C ALA A 182 11.59 -17.04 -14.06
N PRO A 183 12.55 -17.98 -14.07
CA PRO A 183 13.55 -18.03 -15.13
C PRO A 183 12.84 -18.20 -16.46
N VAL A 184 13.02 -17.22 -17.33
CA VAL A 184 12.46 -17.20 -18.67
C VAL A 184 12.87 -18.50 -19.38
N GLN A 185 11.88 -19.11 -20.02
CA GLN A 185 11.90 -20.39 -20.72
C GLN A 185 13.24 -20.63 -21.46
N ARG A 186 13.83 -21.82 -21.26
CA ARG A 186 15.13 -22.22 -21.81
C ARG A 186 15.27 -21.80 -23.28
N MET A 187 16.17 -20.85 -23.53
CA MET A 187 16.59 -20.40 -24.84
C MET A 187 17.17 -21.57 -25.64
N SER A 188 16.87 -21.61 -26.94
CA SER A 188 17.41 -22.63 -27.82
C SER A 188 18.90 -22.35 -28.11
N VAL A 189 19.69 -23.39 -28.40
CA VAL A 189 21.14 -23.27 -28.69
C VAL A 189 21.43 -22.31 -29.86
N GLN A 190 20.45 -22.06 -30.73
CA GLN A 190 20.53 -21.10 -31.85
C GLN A 190 20.43 -19.62 -31.40
N GLU A 191 19.82 -19.33 -30.26
CA GLU A 191 19.82 -17.97 -29.68
C GLU A 191 21.13 -17.66 -28.94
N ILE A 192 21.78 -18.67 -28.38
CA ILE A 192 23.07 -18.50 -27.66
C ILE A 192 24.19 -18.07 -28.61
N THR A 193 24.26 -18.59 -29.84
CA THR A 193 25.26 -18.17 -30.82
C THR A 193 25.00 -16.77 -31.38
N SER A 194 23.74 -16.33 -31.38
CA SER A 194 23.33 -14.99 -31.78
C SER A 194 23.65 -13.94 -30.71
N GLU A 195 23.47 -14.30 -29.43
CA GLU A 195 23.79 -13.45 -28.27
C GLU A 195 25.30 -13.28 -28.04
N VAL A 196 26.11 -14.30 -28.33
CA VAL A 196 27.57 -14.18 -28.19
C VAL A 196 28.12 -13.17 -29.20
N SER A 197 27.69 -13.20 -30.47
CA SER A 197 28.11 -12.18 -31.46
C SER A 197 27.62 -10.75 -31.13
N THR A 198 26.49 -10.61 -30.44
CA THR A 198 25.96 -9.29 -30.03
C THR A 198 26.59 -8.77 -28.73
N ARG A 199 26.98 -9.64 -27.78
CA ARG A 199 27.69 -9.20 -26.56
C ARG A 199 29.14 -8.77 -26.83
N THR A 200 29.88 -9.46 -27.72
CA THR A 200 31.26 -9.03 -28.06
C THR A 200 31.25 -7.73 -28.86
N SER A 201 30.33 -7.56 -29.81
CA SER A 201 30.22 -6.32 -30.60
C SER A 201 29.72 -5.12 -29.78
N ALA A 202 28.83 -5.33 -28.80
CA ALA A 202 28.35 -4.26 -27.92
C ALA A 202 29.42 -3.80 -26.90
N GLN A 203 30.25 -4.72 -26.36
CA GLN A 203 31.37 -4.35 -25.48
C GLN A 203 32.50 -3.63 -26.22
N GLU A 204 32.84 -4.04 -27.45
CA GLU A 204 33.82 -3.31 -28.28
C GLU A 204 33.30 -1.94 -28.72
N SER A 205 32.01 -1.81 -29.02
CA SER A 205 31.39 -0.53 -29.40
C SER A 205 31.30 0.44 -28.22
N ALA A 206 30.95 -0.03 -27.01
CA ALA A 206 30.89 0.82 -25.83
C ALA A 206 32.26 1.33 -25.39
N ALA A 207 33.30 0.48 -25.43
CA ALA A 207 34.68 0.88 -25.14
C ALA A 207 35.22 1.92 -26.14
N ASN A 208 34.78 1.86 -27.41
CA ASN A 208 35.17 2.81 -28.45
C ASN A 208 34.46 4.18 -28.27
N VAL A 209 33.20 4.18 -27.85
CA VAL A 209 32.44 5.41 -27.56
C VAL A 209 33.01 6.17 -26.36
N ASP A 210 33.38 5.45 -25.29
CA ASP A 210 33.98 6.08 -24.09
C ASP A 210 35.35 6.69 -24.40
N ALA A 211 36.20 6.01 -25.19
CA ALA A 211 37.50 6.54 -25.62
C ALA A 211 37.36 7.82 -26.46
N VAL A 212 36.38 7.86 -27.36
CA VAL A 212 36.09 9.05 -28.18
C VAL A 212 35.55 10.20 -27.33
N ALA A 213 34.71 9.90 -26.33
CA ALA A 213 34.22 10.92 -25.41
C ALA A 213 35.33 11.52 -24.55
N ASP A 214 36.30 10.73 -24.11
CA ASP A 214 37.43 11.19 -23.31
C ASP A 214 38.43 12.04 -24.12
N ASP A 215 38.73 11.68 -25.38
CA ASP A 215 39.52 12.54 -26.28
C ASP A 215 38.85 13.92 -26.49
N LEU A 216 37.53 13.93 -26.68
CA LEU A 216 36.78 15.18 -26.83
C LEU A 216 36.78 16.02 -25.55
N ARG A 217 36.75 15.39 -24.35
CA ARG A 217 36.89 16.13 -23.07
C ARG A 217 38.26 16.78 -22.96
N GLU A 218 39.33 16.05 -23.28
CA GLU A 218 40.70 16.58 -23.22
C GLU A 218 40.91 17.74 -24.20
N ARG A 219 40.35 17.62 -25.42
CA ARG A 219 40.41 18.70 -26.42
C ARG A 219 39.63 19.94 -26.00
N ILE A 220 38.50 19.79 -25.32
CA ILE A 220 37.75 20.91 -24.73
C ILE A 220 38.59 21.59 -23.65
N ASP A 221 39.18 20.82 -22.73
CA ASP A 221 39.94 21.36 -21.60
C ASP A 221 41.26 22.04 -22.02
N THR A 222 41.84 21.63 -23.15
CA THR A 222 43.10 22.18 -23.69
C THR A 222 42.89 23.29 -24.73
N ALA A 223 41.65 23.59 -25.12
CA ALA A 223 41.35 24.63 -26.10
C ALA A 223 41.68 26.02 -25.53
N SER A 224 42.50 26.79 -26.25
CA SER A 224 42.94 28.12 -25.82
C SER A 224 42.54 29.24 -26.78
N SER A 225 41.83 28.92 -27.86
CA SER A 225 41.31 29.89 -28.81
C SER A 225 39.85 29.64 -29.20
N VAL A 226 39.15 30.71 -29.58
CA VAL A 226 37.73 30.67 -29.98
C VAL A 226 37.54 29.84 -31.25
N ASP A 227 38.52 29.82 -32.15
CA ASP A 227 38.44 29.04 -33.38
C ASP A 227 38.63 27.53 -33.11
N GLN A 228 39.43 27.16 -32.11
CA GLN A 228 39.56 25.77 -31.65
C GLN A 228 38.25 25.26 -31.02
N ALA A 229 37.62 26.07 -30.15
CA ALA A 229 36.34 25.71 -29.54
C ALA A 229 35.23 25.49 -30.58
N LYS A 230 35.17 26.34 -31.62
CA LYS A 230 34.22 26.17 -32.74
C LYS A 230 34.47 24.88 -33.53
N ALA A 231 35.74 24.54 -33.80
CA ALA A 231 36.10 23.31 -34.50
C ALA A 231 35.72 22.06 -33.67
N ILE A 232 35.98 22.07 -32.36
CA ILE A 232 35.61 20.99 -31.45
C ILE A 232 34.09 20.81 -31.39
N ARG A 233 33.33 21.90 -31.34
CA ARG A 233 31.86 21.85 -31.33
C ARG A 233 31.27 21.27 -32.61
N ALA A 234 31.85 21.58 -33.77
CA ALA A 234 31.45 20.98 -35.05
C ALA A 234 31.77 19.47 -35.10
N ASP A 235 32.90 19.08 -34.53
CA ASP A 235 33.32 17.67 -34.42
C ASP A 235 32.34 16.88 -33.53
N ILE A 236 31.97 17.42 -32.36
CA ILE A 236 30.96 16.85 -31.46
C ILE A 236 29.60 16.69 -32.15
N GLU A 237 29.18 17.65 -32.98
CA GLU A 237 27.95 17.56 -33.78
C GLU A 237 27.99 16.46 -34.84
N SER A 238 29.14 16.25 -35.48
CA SER A 238 29.31 15.18 -36.48
C SER A 238 29.24 13.78 -35.85
N GLN A 239 29.61 13.65 -34.57
CA GLN A 239 29.68 12.39 -33.84
C GLN A 239 28.45 12.12 -32.95
N LYS A 240 27.39 12.93 -33.07
CA LYS A 240 26.15 12.81 -32.27
C LYS A 240 25.52 11.42 -32.32
N ALA A 241 25.55 10.75 -33.47
CA ALA A 241 24.97 9.43 -33.64
C ALA A 241 25.77 8.34 -32.89
N LEU A 242 27.09 8.54 -32.72
CA LEU A 242 28.00 7.62 -32.05
C LEU A 242 27.96 7.80 -30.52
N LEU A 243 27.99 9.05 -30.05
CA LEU A 243 28.05 9.39 -28.61
C LEU A 243 26.73 9.11 -27.86
N GLY A 244 25.62 9.02 -28.58
CA GLY A 244 24.29 8.97 -27.97
C GLY A 244 23.87 10.30 -27.35
N THR A 245 22.58 10.43 -27.02
CA THR A 245 21.97 11.71 -26.66
C THR A 245 22.51 12.31 -25.36
N ALA A 246 22.89 11.49 -24.39
CA ALA A 246 23.38 11.94 -23.08
C ALA A 246 24.80 12.55 -23.16
N LEU A 247 25.78 11.80 -23.68
CA LEU A 247 27.16 12.27 -23.82
C LEU A 247 27.29 13.44 -24.79
N PHE A 248 26.54 13.41 -25.91
CA PHE A 248 26.49 14.54 -26.84
C PHE A 248 26.04 15.84 -26.16
N THR A 249 25.01 15.76 -25.30
CA THR A 249 24.50 16.94 -24.60
C THR A 249 25.50 17.44 -23.55
N GLU A 250 26.21 16.53 -22.87
CA GLU A 250 27.27 16.89 -21.91
C GLU A 250 28.43 17.63 -22.61
N LEU A 251 28.98 17.05 -23.67
CA LEU A 251 30.16 17.58 -24.37
C LEU A 251 29.84 18.91 -25.08
N LYS A 252 28.66 19.04 -25.67
CA LYS A 252 28.22 20.30 -26.32
C LYS A 252 28.01 21.44 -25.33
N ASN A 253 27.68 21.15 -24.08
CA ASN A 253 27.53 22.18 -23.04
C ASN A 253 28.89 22.61 -22.47
N LYS A 254 29.92 21.77 -22.58
CA LYS A 254 31.28 22.06 -22.14
C LYS A 254 32.16 22.72 -23.21
N ALA A 255 31.88 22.49 -24.50
CA ALA A 255 32.57 23.06 -25.67
C ALA A 255 32.03 24.43 -26.12
#